data_AF-A0AA41RZ88-F1
#
_entry.id   AF-A0AA41RZ88-F1
#
_cell.length_a   1.000
_cell.length_b   1.000
_cell.length_c   1.000
_cell.angle_alpha   90.00
_cell.angle_beta   90.00
_cell.angle_gamma   90.00
#
_symmetry.space_group_name_H-M   'P 1'
#
loop_
_entity.id
_entity.type
_entity.pdbx_description
1 polymer ?
#
loop_
_entity_poly.entity_id
_entity_poly.type
_entity_poly.pdbx_seq_one_letter_code
_entity_poly.pdbx_strand_id
1 'polypeptide(L)'
;MWSFCGLNGVAYVSKGYLLVVQSNTGKMFKVDEDTGKAKSVLLNKNLTAADGIAVRDNGDVVVVSHHTAWLLKSDDSWGEGVVYDEIALDEKKFASGIAVRNDNKRVYVLYGNVDAPLMGKNVEREEYEIEEMEWEKESQEEKIWIYILIGFGFAYFMFWRFQMRHLAKNMNKKTA
;
A
#
# COMPACT_ATOMS: atom_id res chain seq x y z
N MET A 1 3.61 13.41 -29.67
CA MET A 1 4.14 13.92 -28.38
C MET A 1 3.03 13.74 -27.35
N TRP A 2 3.32 13.01 -26.28
CA TRP A 2 2.40 12.28 -25.39
C TRP A 2 1.22 13.12 -24.84
N SER A 3 0.03 12.94 -25.44
CA SER A 3 -1.27 13.46 -24.99
C SER A 3 -2.22 12.33 -24.57
N PHE A 4 -1.68 11.18 -24.15
CA PHE A 4 -2.49 10.02 -23.83
C PHE A 4 -2.77 10.03 -22.31
N CYS A 5 -3.99 10.45 -21.94
CA CYS A 5 -4.58 10.49 -20.59
C CYS A 5 -4.09 11.57 -19.61
N GLY A 6 -5.03 12.44 -19.20
CA GLY A 6 -4.85 13.48 -18.17
C GLY A 6 -5.06 12.95 -16.75
N LEU A 7 -5.89 13.63 -15.95
CA LEU A 7 -6.36 13.07 -14.68
C LEU A 7 -7.15 11.78 -14.96
N ASN A 8 -6.93 10.74 -14.16
CA ASN A 8 -7.47 9.41 -14.44
C ASN A 8 -8.09 8.80 -13.18
N GLY A 9 -7.33 8.04 -12.38
CA GLY A 9 -7.82 7.47 -11.13
C GLY A 9 -8.16 8.52 -10.08
N VAL A 10 -9.22 8.25 -9.34
CA VAL A 10 -9.68 9.05 -8.20
C VAL A 10 -10.08 8.15 -7.03
N ALA A 11 -9.70 8.55 -5.81
CA ALA A 11 -10.12 7.92 -4.58
C ALA A 11 -10.62 8.96 -3.58
N TYR A 12 -11.73 8.65 -2.90
CA TYR A 12 -12.27 9.50 -1.84
C TYR A 12 -11.53 9.23 -0.52
N VAL A 13 -11.21 10.30 0.22
CA VAL A 13 -10.71 10.22 1.59
C VAL A 13 -11.72 10.88 2.52
N SER A 14 -12.18 10.12 3.52
CA SER A 14 -13.21 10.54 4.49
C SER A 14 -12.85 11.76 5.36
N LYS A 15 -11.66 12.33 5.15
CA LYS A 15 -11.16 13.58 5.74
C LYS A 15 -11.52 14.83 4.92
N GLY A 16 -12.41 14.69 3.94
CA GLY A 16 -12.97 15.80 3.16
C GLY A 16 -12.18 16.19 1.91
N TYR A 17 -11.54 15.22 1.25
CA TYR A 17 -10.84 15.46 0.00
C TYR A 17 -10.74 14.19 -0.85
N LEU A 18 -10.44 14.37 -2.14
CA LEU A 18 -10.13 13.30 -3.07
C LEU A 18 -8.63 13.29 -3.37
N LEU A 19 -8.11 12.11 -3.69
CA LEU A 19 -6.78 11.95 -4.27
C LEU A 19 -6.95 11.53 -5.73
N VAL A 20 -6.26 12.25 -6.62
CA VAL A 20 -6.38 12.07 -8.06
C VAL A 20 -5.00 11.86 -8.66
N VAL A 21 -4.84 10.84 -9.48
CA VAL A 21 -3.59 10.58 -10.21
C VAL A 21 -3.71 11.04 -11.65
N GLN A 22 -2.57 11.44 -12.22
CA GLN A 22 -2.48 11.93 -13.59
C GLN A 22 -1.58 11.01 -14.42
N SER A 23 -2.13 10.35 -15.43
CA SER A 23 -1.40 9.32 -16.18
C SER A 23 -0.19 9.88 -16.94
N ASN A 24 -0.35 11.00 -17.65
CA ASN A 24 0.70 11.54 -18.52
C ASN A 24 1.92 12.13 -17.79
N THR A 25 1.76 12.67 -16.59
CA THR A 25 2.86 13.24 -15.80
C THR A 25 3.31 12.34 -14.65
N GLY A 26 2.46 11.38 -14.26
CA GLY A 26 2.62 10.59 -13.04
C GLY A 26 2.45 11.39 -11.75
N LYS A 27 1.86 12.59 -11.82
CA LYS A 27 1.61 13.41 -10.64
C LYS A 27 0.36 12.95 -9.90
N MET A 28 0.32 13.31 -8.62
CA MET A 28 -0.82 13.09 -7.74
C MET A 28 -1.29 14.43 -7.16
N PHE A 29 -2.59 14.56 -7.01
CA PHE A 29 -3.24 15.79 -6.55
C PHE A 29 -4.19 15.49 -5.41
N LYS A 30 -4.20 16.37 -4.42
CA LYS A 30 -5.22 16.46 -3.39
C LYS A 30 -6.26 17.47 -3.84
N VAL A 31 -7.51 17.02 -3.96
CA VAL A 31 -8.64 17.83 -4.42
C VAL A 31 -9.59 18.04 -3.27
N ASP A 32 -9.77 19.29 -2.88
CA ASP A 32 -10.73 19.69 -1.85
C ASP A 32 -12.17 19.34 -2.29
N GLU A 33 -12.95 18.66 -1.45
CA GLU A 33 -14.27 18.15 -1.85
C GLU A 33 -15.31 19.27 -2.06
N ASP A 34 -15.21 20.34 -1.27
CA ASP A 34 -16.18 21.44 -1.28
C ASP A 34 -15.91 22.40 -2.45
N THR A 35 -14.64 22.70 -2.73
CA THR A 35 -14.25 23.72 -3.71
C THR A 35 -13.75 23.15 -5.03
N GLY A 36 -13.44 21.85 -5.09
CA GLY A 36 -12.86 21.20 -6.27
C GLY A 36 -11.43 21.66 -6.60
N LYS A 37 -10.78 22.44 -5.72
CA LYS A 37 -9.44 22.97 -5.98
C LYS A 37 -8.39 21.87 -5.77
N ALA A 38 -7.58 21.65 -6.81
CA ALA A 38 -6.47 20.70 -6.78
C ALA A 38 -5.18 21.37 -6.27
N LYS A 39 -4.47 20.67 -5.39
CA LYS A 39 -3.09 20.97 -4.99
C LYS A 39 -2.22 19.74 -5.28
N SER A 40 -1.00 19.95 -5.77
CA SER A 40 -0.06 18.84 -5.99
C SER A 40 0.30 18.20 -4.64
N VAL A 41 0.31 16.87 -4.60
CA VAL A 41 0.98 16.11 -3.53
C VAL A 41 2.46 16.04 -3.91
N LEU A 42 3.35 16.36 -2.97
CA LEU A 42 4.80 16.20 -3.18
C LEU A 42 5.17 14.72 -2.98
N LEU A 43 5.55 14.04 -4.06
CA LEU A 43 6.03 12.66 -4.01
C LEU A 43 7.54 12.60 -4.29
N ASN A 44 8.19 11.58 -3.73
CA ASN A 44 9.60 11.29 -3.99
C ASN A 44 9.88 10.72 -5.40
N LYS A 45 8.83 10.37 -6.17
CA LYS A 45 8.92 9.96 -7.58
C LYS A 45 7.58 10.17 -8.29
N ASN A 46 7.64 10.22 -9.63
CA ASN A 46 6.44 10.23 -10.46
C ASN A 46 5.88 8.81 -10.64
N LEU A 47 4.56 8.69 -10.63
CA LEU A 47 3.79 7.46 -10.85
C LEU A 47 3.44 7.35 -12.34
N THR A 48 4.45 7.18 -13.19
CA THR A 48 4.29 7.21 -14.65
C THR A 48 3.18 6.26 -15.11
N ALA A 49 2.26 6.77 -15.95
CA ALA A 49 1.11 6.03 -16.46
C ALA A 49 0.14 5.51 -15.37
N ALA A 50 0.09 6.16 -14.20
CA ALA A 50 -0.89 5.85 -13.17
C ALA A 50 -2.32 5.85 -13.73
N ASP A 51 -3.08 4.83 -13.35
CA ASP A 51 -4.43 4.54 -13.83
C ASP A 51 -5.37 4.43 -12.63
N GLY A 52 -5.40 3.28 -11.95
CA GLY A 52 -6.21 3.05 -10.76
C GLY A 52 -5.57 3.57 -9.47
N ILE A 53 -6.40 3.99 -8.52
CA ILE A 53 -6.01 4.39 -7.15
C ILE A 53 -7.04 3.89 -6.15
N ALA A 54 -6.57 3.44 -4.97
CA ALA A 54 -7.41 3.12 -3.83
C ALA A 54 -6.76 3.58 -2.52
N VAL A 55 -7.60 3.91 -1.53
CA VAL A 55 -7.19 4.30 -0.18
C VAL A 55 -7.56 3.16 0.76
N ARG A 56 -6.61 2.73 1.60
CA ARG A 56 -6.86 1.81 2.71
C ARG A 56 -7.38 2.61 3.91
N ASP A 57 -8.14 1.99 4.82
CA ASP A 57 -8.65 2.71 6.01
C ASP A 57 -7.55 3.11 7.00
N ASN A 58 -6.35 2.53 6.92
CA ASN A 58 -5.18 3.03 7.68
C ASN A 58 -4.61 4.34 7.10
N GLY A 59 -5.11 4.79 5.94
CA GLY A 59 -4.71 6.02 5.25
C GLY A 59 -3.64 5.82 4.18
N ASP A 60 -3.04 4.63 4.07
CA ASP A 60 -2.11 4.29 2.99
C ASP A 60 -2.85 4.26 1.65
N VAL A 61 -2.12 4.58 0.59
CA VAL A 61 -2.68 4.64 -0.77
C VAL A 61 -1.96 3.64 -1.65
N VAL A 62 -2.73 2.95 -2.50
CA VAL A 62 -2.16 2.14 -3.55
C VAL A 62 -2.56 2.72 -4.90
N VAL A 63 -1.57 2.85 -5.78
CA VAL A 63 -1.74 3.30 -7.16
C VAL A 63 -1.23 2.22 -8.09
N VAL A 64 -1.91 2.00 -9.20
CA VAL A 64 -1.46 1.07 -10.26
C VAL A 64 -1.28 1.81 -11.58
N SER A 65 -0.28 1.43 -12.35
CA SER A 65 -0.20 1.62 -13.79
C SER A 65 -0.32 0.27 -14.49
N HIS A 66 -0.25 0.25 -15.82
CA HIS A 66 -0.23 -1.01 -16.58
C HIS A 66 0.98 -1.91 -16.28
N HIS A 67 2.04 -1.39 -15.64
CA HIS A 67 3.30 -2.11 -15.40
C HIS A 67 3.80 -2.06 -13.96
N THR A 68 3.16 -1.30 -13.05
CA THR A 68 3.65 -1.16 -11.68
C THR A 68 2.52 -0.88 -10.71
N ALA A 69 2.59 -1.49 -9.54
CA ALA A 69 1.82 -1.09 -8.37
C ALA A 69 2.72 -0.37 -7.37
N TRP A 70 2.26 0.74 -6.83
CA TRP A 70 2.95 1.53 -5.81
C TRP A 70 2.14 1.56 -4.53
N LEU A 71 2.79 1.31 -3.40
CA LEU A 71 2.28 1.57 -2.07
C LEU A 71 2.84 2.90 -1.58
N LEU A 72 1.95 3.83 -1.24
CA LEU A 72 2.28 5.18 -0.82
C LEU A 72 1.86 5.39 0.64
N LYS A 73 2.67 6.16 1.37
CA LYS A 73 2.40 6.56 2.76
C LYS A 73 2.55 8.07 2.90
N SER A 74 1.81 8.66 3.84
CA SER A 74 1.84 10.09 4.14
C SER A 74 1.57 10.32 5.63
N ASP A 75 2.38 11.20 6.25
CA ASP A 75 2.25 11.59 7.65
C ASP A 75 1.52 12.93 7.84
N ASP A 76 1.24 13.66 6.74
CA ASP A 76 0.70 15.02 6.76
C ASP A 76 -0.67 15.16 6.07
N SER A 77 -1.38 14.03 5.93
CA SER A 77 -2.65 13.95 5.18
C SER A 77 -2.51 14.42 3.73
N TRP A 78 -1.47 13.93 3.05
CA TRP A 78 -1.22 14.10 1.61
C TRP A 78 -0.97 15.55 1.19
N GLY A 79 -0.26 16.33 2.01
CA GLY A 79 0.51 17.47 1.50
C GLY A 79 1.78 16.96 0.78
N GLU A 80 2.42 15.98 1.40
CA GLU A 80 3.49 15.16 0.86
C GLU A 80 3.24 13.67 1.06
N GLY A 81 3.98 12.85 0.35
CA GLY A 81 3.93 11.39 0.48
C GLY A 81 5.18 10.74 -0.08
N VAL A 82 5.37 9.49 0.29
CA VAL A 82 6.49 8.67 -0.19
C VAL A 82 5.94 7.43 -0.86
N VAL A 83 6.50 7.07 -2.02
CA VAL A 83 6.40 5.70 -2.50
C VAL A 83 7.24 4.85 -1.57
N TYR A 84 6.53 4.09 -0.74
CA TYR A 84 7.09 3.25 0.30
C TYR A 84 7.54 1.91 -0.27
N ASP A 85 6.72 1.29 -1.12
CA ASP A 85 7.04 0.03 -1.80
C ASP A 85 6.51 -0.01 -3.23
N GLU A 86 7.06 -0.89 -4.07
CA GLU A 86 6.61 -1.05 -5.45
C GLU A 86 6.75 -2.49 -5.97
N ILE A 87 5.80 -2.91 -6.80
CA ILE A 87 5.74 -4.23 -7.41
C ILE A 87 5.68 -4.04 -8.92
N ALA A 88 6.59 -4.67 -9.65
CA ALA A 88 6.50 -4.75 -11.11
C ALA A 88 5.35 -5.69 -11.50
N LEU A 89 4.48 -5.22 -12.39
CA LEU A 89 3.33 -5.98 -12.91
C LEU A 89 3.64 -6.50 -14.32
N ASP A 90 2.90 -7.52 -14.76
CA ASP A 90 3.01 -8.02 -16.12
C ASP A 90 2.36 -7.03 -17.11
N GLU A 91 3.19 -6.29 -17.83
CA GLU A 91 2.75 -5.30 -18.82
C GLU A 91 1.80 -5.87 -19.87
N LYS A 92 1.91 -7.18 -20.16
CA LYS A 92 1.05 -7.85 -21.15
C LYS A 92 -0.38 -8.04 -20.68
N LYS A 93 -0.59 -8.13 -19.36
CA LYS A 93 -1.91 -8.26 -18.75
C LYS A 93 -2.63 -6.91 -18.62
N PHE A 94 -1.85 -5.82 -18.66
CA PHE A 94 -2.31 -4.43 -18.63
C PHE A 94 -3.25 -4.15 -17.44
N ALA A 95 -2.65 -3.94 -16.27
CA ALA A 95 -3.40 -3.54 -15.09
C ALA A 95 -4.09 -2.18 -15.30
N SER A 96 -5.35 -2.09 -14.89
CA SER A 96 -6.18 -0.89 -15.10
C SER A 96 -7.00 -0.48 -13.88
N GLY A 97 -7.18 -1.37 -12.92
CA GLY A 97 -8.03 -1.12 -11.76
C GLY A 97 -7.47 -1.69 -10.47
N ILE A 98 -7.99 -1.20 -9.36
CA ILE A 98 -7.59 -1.61 -8.02
C ILE A 98 -8.79 -1.61 -7.06
N ALA A 99 -8.82 -2.59 -6.17
CA ALA A 99 -9.73 -2.64 -5.04
C ALA A 99 -8.99 -2.99 -3.75
N VAL A 100 -9.46 -2.43 -2.64
CA VAL A 100 -8.96 -2.75 -1.30
C VAL A 100 -10.08 -3.46 -0.55
N ARG A 101 -9.75 -4.55 0.14
CA ARG A 101 -10.70 -5.22 1.03
C ARG A 101 -10.82 -4.47 2.35
N ASN A 102 -12.01 -4.52 2.96
CA ASN A 102 -12.31 -3.94 4.27
C ASN A 102 -11.40 -4.43 5.43
N ASP A 103 -10.54 -5.43 5.23
CA ASP A 103 -9.54 -5.84 6.22
C ASP A 103 -8.22 -5.04 6.13
N ASN A 104 -8.15 -4.05 5.23
CA ASN A 104 -7.02 -3.15 4.97
C ASN A 104 -5.69 -3.78 4.61
N LYS A 105 -5.63 -5.10 4.46
CA LYS A 105 -4.39 -5.78 4.11
C LYS A 105 -4.39 -6.19 2.64
N ARG A 106 -5.56 -6.59 2.14
CA ARG A 106 -5.64 -7.21 0.82
C ARG A 106 -5.94 -6.18 -0.24
N VAL A 107 -5.07 -6.15 -1.24
CA VAL A 107 -5.20 -5.31 -2.42
C VAL A 107 -5.37 -6.22 -3.62
N TYR A 108 -6.35 -5.92 -4.45
CA TYR A 108 -6.67 -6.65 -5.66
C TYR A 108 -6.41 -5.77 -6.87
N VAL A 109 -5.63 -6.24 -7.83
CA VAL A 109 -5.38 -5.56 -9.10
C VAL A 109 -6.20 -6.21 -10.19
N LEU A 110 -6.92 -5.38 -10.94
CA LEU A 110 -7.64 -5.79 -12.13
C LEU A 110 -6.73 -5.68 -13.35
N TYR A 111 -6.56 -6.79 -14.05
CA TYR A 111 -5.93 -6.87 -15.36
C TYR A 111 -7.01 -6.86 -16.44
N GLY A 112 -7.19 -5.70 -17.05
CA GLY A 112 -8.24 -5.46 -18.02
C GLY A 112 -7.87 -5.81 -19.46
N ASN A 113 -6.59 -6.09 -19.75
CA ASN A 113 -6.11 -6.37 -21.12
C ASN A 113 -6.56 -5.31 -22.15
N VAL A 114 -6.55 -4.04 -21.76
CA VAL A 114 -7.12 -2.94 -22.58
C VAL A 114 -6.17 -2.44 -23.68
N ASP A 115 -4.93 -2.95 -23.75
CA ASP A 115 -3.93 -2.57 -24.76
C ASP A 115 -4.39 -2.84 -26.18
N ALA A 116 -4.95 -4.03 -26.44
CA ALA A 116 -5.35 -4.45 -27.77
C ALA A 116 -6.54 -3.61 -28.31
N PRO A 117 -7.64 -3.41 -27.55
CA PRO A 117 -8.69 -2.47 -27.94
C PRO A 117 -8.18 -1.04 -28.15
N LEU A 118 -7.30 -0.53 -27.28
CA LEU A 118 -6.72 0.82 -27.42
C LEU A 118 -5.88 0.98 -28.69
N MET A 119 -5.26 -0.10 -29.17
CA MET A 119 -4.51 -0.13 -30.44
C MET A 119 -5.39 -0.39 -31.67
N GLY A 120 -6.72 -0.35 -31.53
CA GLY A 120 -7.66 -0.58 -32.62
C GLY A 120 -7.68 -2.01 -33.14
N LYS A 121 -7.13 -2.97 -32.38
CA LYS A 121 -7.19 -4.39 -32.71
C LYS A 121 -8.50 -4.95 -32.18
N ASN A 122 -9.30 -5.51 -33.07
CA ASN A 122 -10.47 -6.29 -32.69
C ASN A 122 -9.98 -7.66 -32.22
N VAL A 123 -9.79 -7.79 -30.90
CA VAL A 123 -9.38 -9.05 -30.28
C VAL A 123 -10.56 -9.51 -29.42
N GLU A 124 -11.19 -10.62 -29.81
CA GLU A 124 -12.07 -11.37 -28.93
C GLU A 124 -11.20 -12.05 -27.87
N ARG A 125 -10.84 -11.31 -26.82
CA ARG A 125 -10.16 -11.86 -25.64
C ARG A 125 -11.15 -11.96 -24.50
N GLU A 126 -11.25 -13.17 -23.95
CA GLU A 126 -12.07 -13.49 -22.77
C GLU A 126 -11.24 -13.64 -21.50
N GLU A 127 -9.92 -13.43 -21.58
CA GLU A 127 -9.01 -13.55 -20.45
C GLU A 127 -8.98 -12.22 -19.68
N TYR A 128 -9.57 -12.23 -18.49
CA TYR A 128 -9.51 -11.14 -17.51
C TYR A 128 -9.12 -11.74 -16.17
N GLU A 129 -8.27 -11.04 -15.43
CA GLU A 129 -7.72 -11.58 -14.19
C GLU A 129 -7.76 -10.54 -13.08
N ILE A 130 -7.95 -11.02 -11.86
CA ILE A 130 -7.78 -10.24 -10.65
C ILE A 130 -6.76 -10.98 -9.78
N GLU A 131 -5.67 -10.31 -9.43
CA GLU A 131 -4.65 -10.87 -8.55
C GLU A 131 -4.63 -10.14 -7.21
N GLU A 132 -4.48 -10.91 -6.12
CA GLU A 132 -4.18 -10.35 -4.80
C GLU A 132 -2.68 -10.00 -4.74
N MET A 133 -2.36 -8.82 -4.22
CA MET A 133 -0.98 -8.36 -4.06
C MET A 133 -0.53 -8.41 -2.60
N GLU A 134 0.72 -8.82 -2.41
CA GLU A 134 1.43 -8.77 -1.14
C GLU A 134 2.68 -7.88 -1.28
N TRP A 135 2.91 -7.00 -0.31
CA TRP A 135 4.03 -6.06 -0.32
C TRP A 135 5.21 -6.64 0.46
N GLU A 136 6.37 -6.72 -0.18
CA GLU A 136 7.54 -7.33 0.43
C GLU A 136 8.02 -6.50 1.63
N LYS A 137 8.09 -5.18 1.52
CA LYS A 137 8.58 -4.34 2.63
C LYS A 137 7.68 -4.41 3.85
N GLU A 138 6.36 -4.38 3.67
CA GLU A 138 5.42 -4.53 4.78
C GLU A 138 5.57 -5.91 5.44
N SER A 139 5.69 -6.98 4.65
CA SER A 139 5.93 -8.33 5.17
C SER A 139 7.22 -8.45 5.98
N GLN A 140 8.30 -7.81 5.52
CA GLN A 140 9.59 -7.82 6.22
C GLN A 140 9.53 -7.03 7.52
N GLU A 141 8.89 -5.86 7.55
CA GLU A 141 8.70 -5.10 8.78
C GLU A 141 7.87 -5.86 9.81
N GLU A 142 6.76 -6.49 9.40
CA GLU A 142 5.96 -7.34 10.29
C GLU A 142 6.80 -8.46 10.92
N LYS A 143 7.66 -9.12 10.12
CA LYS A 143 8.58 -10.16 10.63
C LYS A 143 9.57 -9.58 11.66
N ILE A 144 10.16 -8.41 11.40
CA ILE A 144 11.09 -7.75 12.32
C ILE A 144 10.41 -7.49 13.68
N TRP A 145 9.19 -6.95 13.68
CA TRP A 145 8.43 -6.69 14.91
C TRP A 145 8.12 -7.97 15.69
N ILE A 146 7.76 -9.05 15.00
CA ILE A 146 7.55 -10.36 15.64
C ILE A 146 8.82 -10.85 16.34
N TYR A 147 9.99 -10.76 15.69
CA TYR A 147 11.25 -11.16 16.31
C TYR A 147 11.60 -10.29 17.53
N ILE A 148 11.34 -8.99 17.47
CA ILE A 148 11.55 -8.07 18.60
C ILE A 148 10.66 -8.47 19.79
N LEU A 149 9.37 -8.75 19.56
CA LEU A 149 8.43 -9.16 20.59
C LEU A 149 8.81 -10.50 21.23
N ILE A 150 9.22 -11.47 20.42
CA ILE A 150 9.74 -12.76 20.90
C ILE A 150 10.97 -12.54 21.80
N GLY A 151 11.89 -11.67 21.37
CA GLY A 151 13.09 -11.32 22.15
C GLY A 151 12.75 -10.72 23.52
N PHE A 152 11.83 -9.76 23.57
CA PHE A 152 11.36 -9.16 24.82
C PHE A 152 10.66 -10.19 25.72
N GLY A 153 9.79 -11.04 25.16
CA GLY A 153 9.11 -12.11 25.91
C GLY A 153 10.11 -13.10 26.52
N PHE A 154 11.15 -13.47 25.78
CA PHE A 154 12.21 -14.35 26.27
C PHE A 154 13.03 -13.70 27.39
N ALA A 155 13.42 -12.44 27.23
CA ALA A 155 14.14 -11.69 28.27
C ALA A 155 13.32 -11.58 29.56
N TYR A 156 12.02 -11.28 29.46
CA TYR A 156 11.11 -11.25 30.59
C TYR A 156 11.00 -12.61 31.27
N PHE A 157 10.81 -13.69 30.50
CA PHE A 157 10.77 -15.04 31.03
C PHE A 157 12.04 -15.43 31.78
N MET A 158 13.21 -15.09 31.25
CA MET A 158 14.51 -15.33 31.88
C MET A 158 14.66 -14.55 33.19
N PHE A 159 14.25 -13.28 33.22
CA PHE A 159 14.26 -12.45 34.41
C PHE A 159 13.31 -13.00 35.48
N TRP A 160 12.07 -13.33 35.12
CA TRP A 160 11.10 -13.95 36.03
C TRP A 160 11.61 -15.27 36.59
N ARG A 161 12.16 -16.15 35.74
CA ARG A 161 12.77 -17.42 36.16
C ARG A 161 13.92 -17.20 37.14
N PHE A 162 14.74 -16.18 36.94
CA PHE A 162 15.81 -15.82 37.86
C PHE A 162 15.27 -15.35 39.22
N GLN A 163 14.27 -14.47 39.23
CA GLN A 163 13.60 -14.03 40.46
C GLN A 163 12.96 -15.21 41.22
N MET A 164 12.28 -16.11 40.52
CA MET A 164 11.67 -17.30 41.13
C MET A 164 12.71 -18.25 41.73
N ARG A 165 13.88 -18.41 41.10
CA ARG A 165 15.00 -19.18 41.68
C ARG A 165 15.51 -18.57 42.97
N HIS A 166 15.59 -17.23 43.04
CA HIS A 166 16.00 -16.53 44.25
C HIS A 166 14.95 -16.66 45.37
N LEU A 167 13.66 -16.52 45.04
CA LEU A 167 12.55 -16.73 45.97
C LEU A 167 12.52 -18.15 46.55
N ALA A 168 12.61 -19.18 45.70
CA ALA A 168 12.62 -20.57 46.13
C ALA A 168 13.79 -20.89 47.08
N LYS A 169 15.00 -20.36 46.79
CA LYS A 169 16.17 -20.51 47.67
C LYS A 169 15.97 -19.86 49.03
N ASN A 170 15.30 -18.71 49.10
CA ASN A 170 15.07 -18.00 50.35
C ASN A 170 13.94 -18.62 51.19
N MET A 171 12.94 -19.24 50.56
CA MET A 171 11.88 -19.97 51.26
C MET A 171 12.43 -21.23 51.95
N ASN A 172 13.29 -22.01 51.29
CA ASN A 172 13.89 -23.21 51.87
C ASN A 172 14.76 -22.96 53.11
N LYS A 173 15.29 -21.73 53.27
CA LYS A 173 16.08 -21.36 54.45
C LYS A 173 15.26 -21.00 55.69
N LYS A 174 13.95 -20.76 55.56
CA LYS A 174 13.07 -20.39 56.69
C LYS A 174 12.32 -21.58 57.30
N THR A 175 12.39 -22.75 56.66
CA THR A 175 11.67 -23.97 57.08
C THR A 175 12.59 -25.01 57.72
N ALA A 176 13.86 -24.68 57.95
CA ALA A 176 14.87 -25.53 58.60
C ALA A 176 15.23 -24.98 59.98
#